data_AF-A0A0D6LY25-F1
#
_entry.id   AF-A0A0D6LY25-F1
#
_cell.length_a   1.000
_cell.length_b   1.000
_cell.length_c   1.000
_cell.angle_alpha   90.00
_cell.angle_beta   90.00
_cell.angle_gamma   90.00
#
_symmetry.space_group_name_H-M   'P 1'
#
loop_
_entity.id
_entity.type
_entity.pdbx_description
1 polymer ?
#
loop_
_entity_poly.entity_id
_entity_poly.type
_entity_poly.pdbx_seq_one_letter_code
_entity_poly.pdbx_strand_id
1 'polypeptide(L)'
;MAYRGRVGYQPWLKENPDSTLIKYNMRDEQSWQPYVKQLEEYLKKYSDTNGTRECGPDDNNSDLVNDGVLPCRFDLTNFTTAGCGPDKQYGYGRAGSPCVVLSLNRLIGWQPVDYAPDSVPENVKGRYKSGSIAMYCDGANDPDKEHIGRLKYIPEHGIDGRYYPYVYVPNYHQPIAMVKFESLPRNKLVLVECRAYALNIEHDITSRLGLVHFELFLEDKVVETKPSSL
;
A
#
# COMPACT_ATOMS: atom_id res chain seq x y z
N MET A 1 -6.58 -22.49 -2.98
CA MET A 1 -5.43 -22.30 -2.06
C MET A 1 -5.75 -21.15 -1.12
N ALA A 2 -5.67 -21.36 0.21
CA ALA A 2 -5.82 -20.27 1.18
C ALA A 2 -4.55 -19.42 1.26
N TYR A 3 -4.71 -18.12 1.45
CA TYR A 3 -3.63 -17.17 1.68
C TYR A 3 -3.42 -16.99 3.17
N ARG A 4 -2.24 -17.43 3.64
CA ARG A 4 -1.79 -17.30 5.03
C ARG A 4 -0.55 -16.40 5.13
N GLY A 5 -0.46 -15.42 4.25
CA GLY A 5 0.58 -14.40 4.24
C GLY A 5 0.16 -13.15 5.02
N ARG A 6 1.13 -12.26 5.28
CA ARG A 6 0.87 -10.93 5.85
C ARG A 6 0.59 -9.92 4.76
N VAL A 7 0.05 -8.76 5.13
CA VAL A 7 0.13 -7.56 4.30
C VAL A 7 1.42 -6.84 4.68
N GLY A 8 2.16 -6.35 3.69
CA GLY A 8 3.31 -5.47 3.87
C GLY A 8 2.92 -4.02 3.59
N TYR A 9 3.64 -3.09 4.20
CA TYR A 9 3.47 -1.66 3.93
C TYR A 9 4.80 -0.96 3.61
N GLN A 10 4.71 0.18 2.92
CA GLN A 10 5.82 1.12 2.74
C GLN A 10 5.30 2.56 2.84
N PRO A 11 6.10 3.51 3.34
CA PRO A 11 7.52 3.36 3.68
C PRO A 11 7.74 2.77 5.07
N TRP A 12 8.64 1.78 5.15
CA TRP A 12 9.22 1.29 6.40
C TRP A 12 10.73 1.52 6.35
N LEU A 13 11.27 2.23 7.34
CA LEU A 13 12.66 2.67 7.35
C LEU A 13 13.57 1.57 7.93
N LYS A 14 14.55 1.13 7.14
CA LYS A 14 15.48 0.06 7.54
C LYS A 14 16.39 0.49 8.69
N GLU A 15 16.61 1.79 8.85
CA GLU A 15 17.44 2.40 9.89
C GLU A 15 16.79 2.31 11.28
N ASN A 16 15.48 2.08 11.34
CA ASN A 16 14.74 1.87 12.58
C ASN A 16 13.82 0.64 12.46
N PRO A 17 14.39 -0.57 12.43
CA PRO A 17 13.66 -1.77 12.06
C PRO A 17 12.62 -2.19 13.11
N ASP A 18 12.79 -1.77 14.36
CA ASP A 18 11.85 -2.10 15.45
C ASP A 18 10.63 -1.17 15.48
N SER A 19 10.66 -0.08 14.71
CA SER A 19 9.59 0.91 14.66
C SER A 19 8.63 0.65 13.50
N THR A 20 7.33 0.76 13.78
CA THR A 20 6.29 0.83 12.74
C THR A 20 5.81 2.25 12.47
N LEU A 21 6.36 3.23 13.20
CA LEU A 21 5.96 4.63 13.19
C LEU A 21 6.49 5.38 11.96
N ILE A 22 5.58 5.95 11.20
CA ILE A 22 5.83 7.00 10.20
C ILE A 22 5.53 8.34 10.89
N LYS A 23 6.59 8.98 11.36
CA LYS A 23 6.55 10.30 12.02
C LYS A 23 7.30 11.34 11.20
N TYR A 24 6.65 12.45 10.87
CA TYR A 24 7.30 13.61 10.26
C TYR A 24 6.61 14.91 10.65
N ASN A 25 7.33 16.01 10.53
CA ASN A 25 6.81 17.36 10.75
C ASN A 25 6.57 18.05 9.41
N MET A 26 5.34 18.47 9.13
CA MET A 26 4.99 19.13 7.87
C MET A 26 5.69 20.47 7.62
N ARG A 27 6.34 21.03 8.65
CA ARG A 27 7.15 22.27 8.57
C ARG A 27 8.66 22.02 8.45
N ASP A 28 9.13 20.77 8.54
CA ASP A 28 10.54 20.41 8.45
C ASP A 28 10.81 19.42 7.32
N GLU A 29 11.36 19.91 6.21
CA GLU A 29 11.62 19.05 5.04
C GLU A 29 12.49 17.85 5.37
N GLN A 30 13.51 18.02 6.22
CA GLN A 30 14.42 16.94 6.57
C GLN A 30 13.69 15.78 7.27
N SER A 31 12.58 16.06 7.94
CA SER A 31 11.81 15.05 8.67
C SER A 31 11.03 14.08 7.77
N TRP A 32 10.62 14.48 6.54
CA TRP A 32 9.86 13.60 5.66
C TRP A 32 10.65 13.01 4.50
N GLN A 33 11.81 13.60 4.16
CA GLN A 33 12.68 13.10 3.09
C GLN A 33 13.08 11.62 3.22
N PRO A 34 13.31 11.04 4.43
CA PRO A 34 13.59 9.60 4.55
C PRO A 34 12.46 8.72 3.99
N TYR A 35 11.20 9.08 4.24
CA TYR A 35 10.04 8.33 3.74
C TYR A 35 9.89 8.45 2.23
N VAL A 36 10.14 9.65 1.68
CA VAL A 36 10.14 9.89 0.23
C VAL A 36 11.19 9.02 -0.46
N LYS A 37 12.43 9.03 0.03
CA LYS A 37 13.53 8.22 -0.51
C LYS A 37 13.25 6.72 -0.42
N GLN A 38 12.67 6.28 0.70
CA GLN A 38 12.29 4.87 0.88
C GLN A 38 11.22 4.45 -0.14
N LEU A 39 10.24 5.30 -0.44
CA LEU A 39 9.25 5.04 -1.49
C LEU A 39 9.85 5.06 -2.90
N GLU A 40 10.72 6.02 -3.20
CA GLU A 40 11.45 6.06 -4.48
C GLU A 40 12.23 4.77 -4.73
N GLU A 41 13.01 4.32 -3.74
CA GLU A 41 13.79 3.09 -3.84
C GLU A 41 12.89 1.85 -3.95
N TYR A 42 11.81 1.78 -3.17
CA TYR A 42 10.86 0.67 -3.24
C TYR A 42 10.15 0.57 -4.61
N LEU A 43 9.80 1.72 -5.19
CA LEU A 43 9.07 1.80 -6.46
C LEU A 43 9.98 1.78 -7.70
N LYS A 44 11.30 1.97 -7.52
CA LYS A 44 12.28 2.02 -8.61
C LYS A 44 12.20 0.85 -9.58
N LYS A 45 11.94 -0.36 -9.09
CA LYS A 45 11.84 -1.56 -9.95
C LYS A 45 10.77 -1.45 -11.04
N TYR A 46 9.68 -0.71 -10.82
CA TYR A 46 8.56 -0.64 -11.76
C TYR A 46 8.89 0.16 -13.03
N SER A 47 10.02 0.89 -13.06
CA SER A 47 10.49 1.55 -14.29
C SER A 47 11.20 0.59 -15.24
N ASP A 48 11.69 -0.56 -14.77
CA ASP A 48 12.30 -1.57 -15.64
C ASP A 48 11.21 -2.39 -16.31
N THR A 49 10.88 -2.07 -17.55
CA THR A 49 9.85 -2.78 -18.30
C THR A 49 10.39 -3.99 -19.05
N ASN A 50 11.68 -4.29 -18.99
CA ASN A 50 12.28 -5.41 -19.70
C ASN A 50 11.78 -6.74 -19.15
N GLY A 51 11.41 -7.68 -20.02
CA GLY A 51 10.86 -8.96 -19.57
C GLY A 51 9.47 -8.84 -18.94
N THR A 52 8.70 -7.80 -19.27
CA THR A 52 7.28 -7.67 -18.90
C THR A 52 6.42 -7.49 -20.15
N ARG A 53 5.12 -7.80 -20.07
CA ARG A 53 4.13 -7.53 -21.14
C ARG A 53 3.03 -6.59 -20.67
N GLU A 54 2.38 -5.92 -21.60
CA GLU A 54 1.14 -5.20 -21.32
C GLU A 54 -0.01 -6.21 -21.17
N CYS A 55 -0.90 -5.93 -20.22
CA CYS A 55 -2.03 -6.80 -19.90
C CYS A 55 -3.34 -5.99 -19.91
N GLY A 56 -4.25 -6.37 -20.81
CA GLY A 56 -5.61 -5.89 -20.86
C GLY A 56 -6.50 -6.45 -19.75
N PRO A 57 -7.80 -6.10 -19.76
CA PRO A 57 -8.77 -6.55 -18.75
C PRO A 57 -8.96 -8.07 -18.68
N ASP A 58 -8.80 -8.76 -19.81
CA ASP A 58 -9.00 -10.21 -19.93
C ASP A 58 -7.69 -11.01 -19.79
N ASP A 59 -6.55 -10.31 -19.74
CA ASP A 59 -5.24 -10.91 -19.52
C ASP A 59 -5.02 -11.26 -18.05
N ASN A 60 -4.28 -12.33 -17.79
CA ASN A 60 -3.75 -12.62 -16.46
C ASN A 60 -2.45 -13.44 -16.52
N ASN A 61 -1.84 -13.69 -15.37
CA ASN A 61 -0.57 -14.41 -15.26
C ASN A 61 -0.71 -15.94 -15.17
N SER A 62 -1.90 -16.52 -15.42
CA SER A 62 -2.12 -17.97 -15.27
C SER A 62 -1.33 -18.80 -16.27
N ASP A 63 -1.12 -18.28 -17.48
CA ASP A 63 -0.44 -18.98 -18.57
C ASP A 63 1.10 -18.88 -18.50
N LEU A 64 1.65 -18.09 -17.56
CA LEU A 64 3.10 -17.95 -17.37
C LEU A 64 3.81 -19.27 -17.07
N VAL A 65 3.11 -20.21 -16.44
CA VAL A 65 3.70 -21.48 -15.98
C VAL A 65 3.96 -22.44 -17.14
N ASN A 66 3.24 -22.30 -18.26
CA ASN A 66 3.25 -23.27 -19.36
C ASN A 66 3.85 -22.74 -20.67
N ASP A 67 3.71 -21.43 -20.96
CA ASP A 67 3.87 -20.94 -22.33
C ASP A 67 5.06 -19.99 -22.55
N GLY A 68 5.92 -19.78 -21.53
CA GLY A 68 7.07 -18.86 -21.64
C GLY A 68 6.66 -17.39 -21.83
N VAL A 69 5.40 -17.06 -21.52
CA VAL A 69 4.84 -15.71 -21.57
C VAL A 69 5.53 -14.83 -20.52
N LEU A 70 5.67 -13.52 -20.80
CA LEU A 70 6.24 -12.55 -19.85
C LEU A 70 5.19 -12.11 -18.81
N PRO A 71 5.59 -11.80 -17.57
CA PRO A 71 4.68 -11.31 -16.54
C PRO A 71 4.03 -9.96 -16.90
N CYS A 72 2.79 -9.77 -16.42
CA CYS A 72 2.09 -8.48 -16.55
C CYS A 72 2.89 -7.31 -15.95
N ARG A 73 3.05 -6.25 -16.74
CA ARG A 73 3.64 -4.98 -16.31
C ARG A 73 2.67 -4.24 -15.38
N PHE A 74 3.16 -3.93 -14.18
CA PHE A 74 2.46 -3.06 -13.24
C PHE A 74 2.86 -1.60 -13.46
N ASP A 75 1.86 -0.72 -13.57
CA ASP A 75 2.04 0.71 -13.90
C ASP A 75 1.67 1.61 -12.70
N LEU A 76 2.43 2.70 -12.50
CA LEU A 76 2.29 3.59 -11.35
C LEU A 76 1.42 4.85 -11.62
N THR A 77 0.88 5.01 -12.83
CA THR A 77 0.16 6.21 -13.28
C THR A 77 -1.04 6.53 -12.40
N ASN A 78 -1.76 5.52 -11.91
CA ASN A 78 -2.88 5.71 -10.98
C ASN A 78 -2.44 6.39 -9.67
N PHE A 79 -1.25 6.09 -9.17
CA PHE A 79 -0.71 6.74 -7.97
C PHE A 79 -0.31 8.18 -8.25
N THR A 80 0.39 8.42 -9.36
CA THR A 80 0.78 9.79 -9.77
C THR A 80 -0.44 10.68 -9.93
N THR A 81 -1.48 10.19 -10.63
CA THR A 81 -2.73 10.93 -10.86
C THR A 81 -3.47 11.23 -9.55
N ALA A 82 -3.35 10.37 -8.54
CA ALA A 82 -3.95 10.58 -7.22
C ALA A 82 -3.09 11.46 -6.28
N GLY A 83 -1.98 12.01 -6.76
CA GLY A 83 -1.05 12.82 -5.97
C GLY A 83 -0.20 11.99 -5.01
N CYS A 84 0.02 10.72 -5.33
CA CYS A 84 0.96 9.81 -4.67
C CYS A 84 2.18 9.54 -5.57
N GLY A 85 2.49 10.45 -6.50
CA GLY A 85 3.66 10.38 -7.36
C GLY A 85 4.88 11.08 -6.76
N PRO A 86 6.07 10.89 -7.36
CA PRO A 86 7.30 11.56 -6.94
C PRO A 86 7.21 13.09 -7.04
N ASP A 87 6.46 13.62 -8.02
CA ASP A 87 6.22 15.06 -8.20
C ASP A 87 5.48 15.71 -7.01
N LYS A 88 4.75 14.91 -6.23
CA LYS A 88 4.08 15.31 -4.99
C LYS A 88 4.75 14.77 -3.74
N GLN A 89 5.97 14.24 -3.84
CA GLN A 89 6.67 13.58 -2.73
C GLN A 89 5.77 12.54 -2.04
N TYR A 90 4.95 11.81 -2.81
CA TYR A 90 4.00 10.81 -2.31
C TYR A 90 3.01 11.35 -1.26
N GLY A 91 2.66 12.64 -1.34
CA GLY A 91 1.74 13.29 -0.40
C GLY A 91 2.36 13.69 0.94
N TYR A 92 3.65 13.40 1.15
CA TYR A 92 4.42 13.88 2.28
C TYR A 92 4.69 15.39 2.18
N GLY A 93 5.29 15.96 3.23
CA GLY A 93 5.59 17.38 3.31
C GLY A 93 4.41 18.23 3.72
N ARG A 94 4.38 19.48 3.21
CA ARG A 94 3.42 20.52 3.63
C ARG A 94 1.96 20.16 3.38
N ALA A 95 1.69 19.25 2.44
CA ALA A 95 0.33 18.77 2.18
C ALA A 95 -0.25 18.00 3.37
N GLY A 96 0.59 17.31 4.15
CA GLY A 96 0.14 16.53 5.31
C GLY A 96 -0.79 15.37 4.95
N SER A 97 -0.71 14.87 3.71
CA SER A 97 -1.62 13.84 3.18
C SER A 97 -0.85 12.64 2.63
N PRO A 98 -0.12 11.90 3.48
CA PRO A 98 0.84 10.90 3.04
C PRO A 98 0.15 9.70 2.37
N CYS A 99 0.83 9.10 1.40
CA CYS A 99 0.42 7.85 0.78
C CYS A 99 1.26 6.69 1.32
N VAL A 100 0.58 5.62 1.74
CA VAL A 100 1.19 4.38 2.22
C VAL A 100 0.88 3.27 1.23
N VAL A 101 1.92 2.58 0.76
CA VAL A 101 1.80 1.39 -0.09
C VAL A 101 1.34 0.21 0.75
N LEU A 102 0.46 -0.61 0.19
CA LEU A 102 0.04 -1.91 0.70
C LEU A 102 0.37 -2.98 -0.35
N SER A 103 0.91 -4.11 0.10
CA SER A 103 1.31 -5.22 -0.77
C SER A 103 1.05 -6.58 -0.10
N LEU A 104 0.77 -7.61 -0.90
CA LEU A 104 0.67 -8.98 -0.40
C LEU A 104 2.01 -9.70 -0.47
N ASN A 105 2.30 -10.57 0.51
CA ASN A 105 3.38 -11.53 0.41
C ASN A 105 3.25 -12.39 -0.87
N ARG A 106 4.39 -12.73 -1.45
CA ARG A 106 4.48 -13.51 -2.69
C ARG A 106 4.31 -15.00 -2.40
N LEU A 107 3.09 -15.52 -2.58
CA LEU A 107 2.78 -16.95 -2.44
C LEU A 107 2.66 -17.60 -3.82
N ILE A 108 3.61 -18.47 -4.18
CA ILE A 108 3.68 -19.10 -5.51
C ILE A 108 2.40 -19.87 -5.83
N GLY A 109 1.85 -19.63 -7.02
CA GLY A 109 0.62 -20.26 -7.51
C GLY A 109 -0.67 -19.72 -6.89
N TRP A 110 -0.59 -18.77 -5.96
CA TRP A 110 -1.78 -18.19 -5.35
C TRP A 110 -2.43 -17.14 -6.24
N GLN A 111 -3.75 -17.18 -6.34
CA GLN A 111 -4.60 -16.16 -6.98
C GLN A 111 -5.83 -15.87 -6.11
N PRO A 112 -6.40 -14.65 -6.19
CA PRO A 112 -7.59 -14.31 -5.41
C PRO A 112 -8.80 -15.12 -5.86
N VAL A 113 -9.64 -15.47 -4.89
CA VAL A 113 -10.96 -16.06 -5.14
C VAL A 113 -12.02 -15.03 -4.77
N ASP A 114 -13.02 -14.91 -5.63
CA ASP A 114 -14.08 -13.93 -5.41
C ASP A 114 -15.04 -14.34 -4.30
N TYR A 115 -15.55 -13.34 -3.59
CA TYR A 115 -16.71 -13.52 -2.72
C TYR A 115 -17.96 -13.74 -3.59
N ALA A 116 -18.91 -14.52 -3.08
CA ALA A 116 -20.26 -14.48 -3.63
C ALA A 116 -20.88 -13.09 -3.36
N PRO A 117 -21.78 -12.58 -4.22
CA PRO A 117 -22.33 -11.23 -4.09
C PRO A 117 -22.91 -10.88 -2.70
N ASP A 118 -23.47 -11.87 -2.01
CA ASP A 118 -24.08 -11.77 -0.69
C ASP A 118 -23.11 -12.00 0.48
N SER A 119 -21.88 -12.44 0.21
CA SER A 119 -20.84 -12.72 1.23
C SER A 119 -19.71 -11.70 1.23
N VAL A 120 -19.78 -10.64 0.40
CA VAL A 120 -18.80 -9.55 0.42
C VAL A 120 -18.85 -8.82 1.78
N PRO A 121 -17.72 -8.66 2.49
CA PRO A 121 -17.69 -7.97 3.78
C PRO A 121 -18.11 -6.50 3.68
N GLU A 122 -18.90 -6.04 4.66
CA GLU A 122 -19.60 -4.75 4.61
C GLU A 122 -18.65 -3.55 4.41
N ASN A 123 -17.49 -3.58 5.05
CA ASN A 123 -16.47 -2.52 4.98
C ASN A 123 -15.81 -2.35 3.60
N VAL A 124 -15.89 -3.37 2.74
CA VAL A 124 -15.39 -3.30 1.35
C VAL A 124 -16.49 -3.40 0.31
N LYS A 125 -17.72 -3.75 0.70
CA LYS A 125 -18.85 -4.01 -0.19
C LYS A 125 -19.09 -2.92 -1.23
N GLY A 126 -18.99 -1.65 -0.84
CA GLY A 126 -19.18 -0.51 -1.75
C GLY A 126 -18.08 -0.34 -2.81
N ARG A 127 -16.90 -0.93 -2.62
CA ARG A 127 -15.74 -0.81 -3.54
C ARG A 127 -15.27 -2.15 -4.09
N TYR A 128 -15.83 -3.27 -3.64
CA TYR A 128 -15.39 -4.59 -4.06
C TYR A 128 -15.71 -4.81 -5.54
N LYS A 129 -14.73 -5.33 -6.28
CA LYS A 129 -14.86 -5.72 -7.68
C LYS A 129 -14.38 -7.15 -7.81
N SER A 130 -15.17 -7.98 -8.49
CA SER A 130 -14.76 -9.35 -8.85
C SER A 130 -13.43 -9.34 -9.61
N GLY A 131 -12.59 -10.32 -9.32
CA GLY A 131 -11.22 -10.41 -9.78
C GLY A 131 -10.25 -9.44 -9.09
N SER A 132 -10.64 -8.77 -8.00
CA SER A 132 -9.74 -7.83 -7.27
C SER A 132 -9.58 -8.22 -5.81
N ILE A 133 -8.43 -7.84 -5.23
CA ILE A 133 -8.19 -7.89 -3.79
C ILE A 133 -8.45 -6.50 -3.21
N ALA A 134 -9.59 -6.35 -2.52
CA ALA A 134 -9.93 -5.08 -1.90
C ALA A 134 -9.04 -4.79 -0.69
N MET A 135 -8.69 -3.52 -0.50
CA MET A 135 -7.96 -3.04 0.69
C MET A 135 -8.89 -2.21 1.55
N TYR A 136 -8.77 -2.37 2.86
CA TYR A 136 -9.46 -1.53 3.85
C TYR A 136 -8.53 -1.25 5.02
N CYS A 137 -8.43 0.01 5.39
CA CYS A 137 -7.69 0.50 6.54
C CYS A 137 -8.63 1.21 7.49
N ASP A 138 -8.38 1.07 8.78
CA ASP A 138 -9.14 1.69 9.85
C ASP A 138 -8.25 1.97 11.06
N GLY A 139 -8.79 2.68 12.04
CA GLY A 139 -8.13 2.81 13.33
C GLY A 139 -8.06 1.46 14.07
N ALA A 140 -6.91 1.16 14.66
CA ALA A 140 -6.67 -0.12 15.34
C ALA A 140 -7.52 -0.29 16.62
N ASN A 141 -8.01 0.81 17.21
CA ASN A 141 -8.93 0.83 18.34
C ASN A 141 -9.97 1.96 18.18
N ASP A 142 -10.97 2.02 19.07
CA ASP A 142 -12.08 2.97 18.93
C ASP A 142 -11.63 4.44 18.90
N PRO A 143 -10.71 4.91 19.76
CA PRO A 143 -10.09 6.22 19.59
C PRO A 143 -9.46 6.42 18.22
N ASP A 144 -8.67 5.48 17.70
CA ASP A 144 -8.03 5.65 16.40
C ASP A 144 -9.05 5.71 15.24
N LYS A 145 -10.18 4.98 15.33
CA LYS A 145 -11.25 5.03 14.30
C LYS A 145 -11.87 6.40 14.17
N GLU A 146 -12.03 7.11 15.30
CA GLU A 146 -12.54 8.47 15.31
C GLU A 146 -11.54 9.49 14.71
N HIS A 147 -10.24 9.16 14.71
CA HIS A 147 -9.17 10.11 14.38
C HIS A 147 -8.45 9.82 13.08
N ILE A 148 -8.57 8.62 12.48
CA ILE A 148 -7.86 8.25 11.25
C ILE A 148 -8.17 9.17 10.06
N GLY A 149 -9.35 9.81 10.07
CA GLY A 149 -9.77 10.75 9.05
C GLY A 149 -10.20 10.07 7.75
N ARG A 150 -10.27 10.85 6.67
CA ARG A 150 -10.69 10.38 5.35
C ARG A 150 -9.54 9.69 4.63
N LEU A 151 -9.84 8.52 4.08
CA LEU A 151 -8.91 7.70 3.32
C LEU A 151 -9.34 7.60 1.86
N LYS A 152 -8.35 7.64 0.96
CA LYS A 152 -8.54 7.33 -0.46
C LYS A 152 -7.73 6.11 -0.84
N TYR A 153 -8.40 5.11 -1.39
CA TYR A 153 -7.78 3.87 -1.87
C TYR A 153 -7.43 3.99 -3.35
N ILE A 154 -6.25 3.53 -3.72
CA ILE A 154 -5.71 3.64 -5.07
C ILE A 154 -5.10 2.30 -5.46
N PRO A 155 -5.57 1.63 -6.54
CA PRO A 155 -6.88 1.84 -7.17
C PRO A 155 -8.03 1.68 -6.16
N GLU A 156 -9.19 2.24 -6.48
CA GLU A 156 -10.37 2.24 -5.59
C GLU A 156 -10.80 0.82 -5.17
N HIS A 157 -10.74 -0.12 -6.12
CA HIS A 157 -11.11 -1.52 -5.94
C HIS A 157 -10.00 -2.38 -5.32
N GLY A 158 -8.83 -1.79 -5.04
CA GLY A 158 -7.66 -2.49 -4.54
C GLY A 158 -6.77 -3.06 -5.65
N ILE A 159 -6.13 -4.20 -5.37
CA ILE A 159 -5.17 -4.82 -6.28
C ILE A 159 -5.91 -5.66 -7.33
N ASP A 160 -5.62 -5.44 -8.61
CA ASP A 160 -6.19 -6.23 -9.70
C ASP A 160 -5.62 -7.66 -9.71
N GLY A 161 -6.49 -8.66 -9.84
CA GLY A 161 -6.16 -10.07 -9.85
C GLY A 161 -5.39 -10.52 -11.08
N ARG A 162 -5.36 -9.73 -12.18
CA ARG A 162 -4.62 -10.07 -13.41
C ARG A 162 -3.13 -10.32 -13.19
N TYR A 163 -2.56 -9.69 -12.17
CA TYR A 163 -1.16 -9.85 -11.83
C TYR A 163 -0.88 -11.20 -11.14
N TYR A 164 -1.91 -11.97 -10.80
CA TYR A 164 -1.80 -13.29 -10.19
C TYR A 164 -2.09 -14.40 -11.23
N PRO A 165 -1.62 -15.64 -10.98
CA PRO A 165 -0.86 -16.09 -9.82
C PRO A 165 0.55 -15.52 -9.69
N TYR A 166 1.09 -15.51 -8.48
CA TYR A 166 2.52 -15.22 -8.30
C TYR A 166 3.34 -16.37 -8.90
N VAL A 167 4.26 -16.02 -9.80
CA VAL A 167 5.19 -16.96 -10.42
C VAL A 167 6.61 -16.48 -10.16
N TYR A 168 7.52 -17.41 -9.88
CA TYR A 168 8.93 -17.10 -9.71
C TYR A 168 9.58 -16.90 -11.09
N VAL A 169 9.45 -15.70 -11.65
CA VAL A 169 10.07 -15.29 -12.91
C VAL A 169 10.88 -14.01 -12.73
N PRO A 170 11.94 -13.81 -13.53
CA PRO A 170 12.68 -12.55 -13.56
C PRO A 170 11.75 -11.37 -13.80
N ASN A 171 12.06 -10.26 -13.11
CA ASN A 171 11.33 -9.00 -13.21
C ASN A 171 9.80 -9.09 -13.06
N TYR A 172 9.31 -10.01 -12.24
CA TYR A 172 7.90 -9.99 -11.85
C TYR A 172 7.57 -8.71 -11.07
N HIS A 173 6.71 -7.88 -11.65
CA HIS A 173 6.16 -6.69 -11.02
C HIS A 173 5.07 -7.08 -10.03
N GLN A 174 5.42 -7.12 -8.75
CA GLN A 174 4.45 -7.37 -7.69
C GLN A 174 3.41 -6.24 -7.66
N PRO A 175 2.12 -6.56 -7.77
CA PRO A 175 1.11 -5.52 -7.73
C PRO A 175 0.98 -4.94 -6.33
N ILE A 176 0.65 -3.66 -6.27
CA ILE A 176 0.50 -2.92 -5.01
C ILE A 176 -0.75 -2.05 -5.06
N ALA A 177 -1.25 -1.68 -3.89
CA ALA A 177 -2.21 -0.60 -3.72
C ALA A 177 -1.57 0.50 -2.88
N MET A 178 -2.16 1.69 -2.87
CA MET A 178 -1.85 2.75 -1.92
C MET A 178 -3.11 3.20 -1.20
N VAL A 179 -2.95 3.59 0.05
CA VAL A 179 -3.94 4.35 0.82
C VAL A 179 -3.37 5.74 1.08
N LYS A 180 -4.14 6.76 0.71
CA LYS A 180 -3.81 8.17 0.96
C LYS A 180 -4.65 8.68 2.13
N PHE A 181 -3.97 9.25 3.12
CA PHE A 181 -4.62 9.84 4.29
C PHE A 181 -4.94 11.30 4.00
N GLU A 182 -6.11 11.59 3.46
CA GLU A 182 -6.47 12.93 2.96
C GLU A 182 -6.71 13.96 4.07
N SER A 183 -7.02 13.49 5.29
CA SER A 183 -7.25 14.36 6.44
C SER A 183 -6.66 13.78 7.73
N LEU A 184 -5.37 13.40 7.67
CA LEU A 184 -4.64 12.91 8.84
C LEU A 184 -4.59 14.00 9.93
N PRO A 185 -4.92 13.69 11.20
CA PRO A 185 -4.92 14.67 12.27
C PRO A 185 -3.48 15.11 12.59
N ARG A 186 -3.33 16.40 12.86
CA ARG A 186 -2.05 16.99 13.24
C ARG A 186 -1.79 16.81 14.73
N ASN A 187 -0.53 16.60 15.08
CA ASN A 187 -0.04 16.42 16.45
C ASN A 187 -0.81 15.35 17.22
N LYS A 188 -1.30 14.31 16.52
CA LYS A 188 -1.97 13.16 17.12
C LYS A 188 -1.47 11.86 16.51
N LEU A 189 -1.09 10.91 17.37
CA LEU A 189 -0.71 9.56 16.96
C LEU A 189 -1.98 8.79 16.57
N VAL A 190 -1.93 8.11 15.42
CA VAL A 190 -2.99 7.22 14.94
C VAL A 190 -2.40 5.84 14.68
N LEU A 191 -2.93 4.81 15.34
CA LEU A 191 -2.60 3.42 15.02
C LEU A 191 -3.54 2.93 13.93
N VAL A 192 -2.97 2.44 12.83
CA VAL A 192 -3.72 2.00 11.65
C VAL A 192 -3.62 0.49 11.52
N GLU A 193 -4.76 -0.17 11.29
CA GLU A 193 -4.82 -1.55 10.82
C GLU A 193 -5.34 -1.58 9.39
N CYS A 194 -4.58 -2.17 8.47
CA CYS A 194 -5.03 -2.41 7.10
C CYS A 194 -5.18 -3.92 6.85
N ARG A 195 -6.26 -4.31 6.17
CA ARG A 195 -6.59 -5.69 5.79
C ARG A 195 -6.82 -5.82 4.29
N ALA A 196 -6.44 -6.96 3.73
CA ALA A 196 -6.71 -7.33 2.35
C ALA A 196 -7.88 -8.33 2.27
N TYR A 197 -8.75 -8.19 1.27
CA TYR A 197 -9.98 -8.98 1.15
C TYR A 197 -10.09 -9.66 -0.20
N ALA A 198 -10.07 -10.99 -0.16
CA ALA A 198 -10.56 -11.93 -1.15
C ALA A 198 -11.05 -13.17 -0.37
N LEU A 199 -11.93 -14.00 -0.93
CA LEU A 199 -12.58 -15.10 -0.20
C LEU A 199 -11.57 -16.06 0.44
N ASN A 200 -10.43 -16.26 -0.23
CA ASN A 200 -9.36 -17.14 0.21
C ASN A 200 -8.25 -16.43 0.99
N ILE A 201 -8.48 -15.24 1.55
CA ILE A 201 -7.55 -14.56 2.47
C ILE A 201 -8.00 -14.80 3.91
N GLU A 202 -7.14 -15.45 4.70
CA GLU A 202 -7.37 -15.63 6.13
C GLU A 202 -6.96 -14.38 6.90
N HIS A 203 -7.82 -13.94 7.81
CA HIS A 203 -7.51 -12.89 8.78
C HIS A 203 -7.27 -13.52 10.16
N ASP A 204 -6.09 -13.30 10.71
CA ASP A 204 -5.74 -13.68 12.08
C ASP A 204 -4.88 -12.57 12.68
N ILE A 205 -5.40 -11.90 13.72
CA ILE A 205 -4.74 -10.78 14.39
C ILE A 205 -3.47 -11.25 15.13
N THR A 206 -3.52 -12.41 15.78
CA THR A 206 -2.41 -12.97 16.55
C THR A 206 -1.23 -13.28 15.64
N SER A 207 -1.52 -13.93 14.51
CA SER A 207 -0.52 -14.33 13.52
C SER A 207 -0.22 -13.22 12.49
N ARG A 208 -0.98 -12.11 12.52
CA ARG A 208 -1.02 -11.01 11.55
C ARG A 208 -1.27 -11.47 10.10
N LEU A 209 -2.12 -12.47 9.92
CA LEU A 209 -2.49 -12.96 8.59
C LEU A 209 -3.48 -12.00 7.91
N GLY A 210 -3.26 -11.75 6.63
CA GLY A 210 -4.14 -10.90 5.81
C GLY A 210 -4.18 -9.42 6.24
N LEU A 211 -3.30 -8.99 7.15
CA LEU A 211 -3.31 -7.65 7.71
C LEU A 211 -1.92 -7.09 8.03
N VAL A 212 -1.88 -5.79 8.30
CA VAL A 212 -0.70 -5.04 8.71
C VAL A 212 -1.09 -3.93 9.68
N HIS A 213 -0.19 -3.61 10.60
CA HIS A 213 -0.31 -2.48 11.52
C HIS A 213 0.87 -1.52 11.32
N PHE A 214 0.59 -0.23 11.38
CA PHE A 214 1.60 0.82 11.43
C PHE A 214 1.03 2.04 12.14
N GLU A 215 1.91 2.96 12.52
CA GLU A 215 1.53 4.18 13.24
C GLU A 215 1.83 5.42 12.39
N LEU A 216 0.95 6.41 12.44
CA LEU A 216 1.14 7.69 11.77
C LEU A 216 1.17 8.83 12.80
N PHE A 217 2.15 9.72 12.67
CA PHE A 217 2.21 10.94 13.46
C PHE A 217 2.67 12.14 12.63
N LEU A 218 1.73 13.01 12.28
CA LEU A 218 1.97 14.25 11.55
C LEU A 218 2.17 15.40 12.53
N GLU A 219 3.39 15.88 12.71
CA GLU A 219 3.67 17.06 13.52
C GLU A 219 3.44 18.35 12.72
N ASP A 220 2.93 19.37 13.41
CA ASP A 220 2.78 20.73 12.87
C ASP A 220 3.44 21.72 13.84
N LYS A 221 4.75 21.56 14.01
CA LYS A 221 5.57 22.30 14.99
C LYS A 221 6.51 23.24 14.26
N VAL A 222 6.68 24.46 14.78
CA VAL A 222 7.66 25.41 14.25
C VAL A 222 9.06 24.81 14.42
N VAL A 223 9.87 24.89 13.36
CA VAL A 223 11.27 24.45 13.40
C VAL A 223 12.10 25.59 13.97
N GLU A 224 12.65 25.40 15.17
CA GLU A 224 13.57 26.36 15.76
C GLU A 224 14.92 26.27 15.04
N THR A 225 15.22 27.23 14.17
CA THR A 225 16.54 27.38 13.58
C THR A 225 17.50 27.86 14.66
N LYS A 226 18.42 27.01 15.13
CA LYS A 226 19.57 27.47 15.93
C LYS A 226 20.30 28.54 15.11
N PRO A 227 20.59 29.73 15.66
CA PRO A 227 21.39 30.72 14.95
C PRO A 227 22.75 30.09 14.62
N SER A 228 23.13 30.16 13.34
CA SER A 228 24.45 29.76 12.88
C SER A 228 25.47 30.59 13.66
N SER A 229 26.29 29.94 14.49
CA SER A 229 27.45 30.56 15.11
C SER A 229 28.35 31.08 13.99
N LEU A 230 28.49 32.41 13.92
CA LEU A 230 29.49 33.13 13.14
C LEU A 230 30.91 32.80 13.64
#